data_AF-A0A4S5E189-F1
#
_entry.id   AF-A0A4S5E189-F1
#
_cell.length_a   1.000
_cell.length_b   1.000
_cell.length_c   1.000
_cell.angle_alpha   90.00
_cell.angle_beta   90.00
_cell.angle_gamma   90.00
#
_symmetry.space_group_name_H-M   'P 1'
#
loop_
_entity.id
_entity.type
_entity.pdbx_description
1 polymer ?
#
loop_
_entity_poly.entity_id
_entity_poly.type
_entity_poly.pdbx_seq_one_letter_code
_entity_poly.pdbx_strand_id
1 'polypeptide(L)'
;MSEITDLTAYRLRREGGHRSSEVIDERRPAEPRAAARNEPPRVEPLLREVYGEVLRDNRRRRGERLSDVASRAAISPQYLSEIERGRKDASSEIIAAVARALDVPVRTLSAQVTSRLIQSGSSSPICLAA
;
A
#
# COMPACT_ATOMS: atom_id res chain seq x y z
N MET A 1 -26.15 7.74 -3.34
CA MET A 1 -25.57 8.48 -4.46
C MET A 1 -24.87 9.68 -3.88
N SER A 2 -23.56 9.81 -4.14
CA SER A 2 -22.73 11.01 -3.94
C SER A 2 -22.68 11.60 -2.51
N GLU A 3 -21.56 12.00 -1.94
CA GLU A 3 -20.28 12.35 -2.53
C GLU A 3 -19.18 12.34 -1.47
N ILE A 4 -18.00 11.96 -1.94
CA ILE A 4 -16.71 12.37 -1.40
C ILE A 4 -16.71 13.90 -1.44
N THR A 5 -16.89 14.59 -0.32
CA THR A 5 -16.30 15.91 -0.03
C THR A 5 -16.77 16.45 1.33
N ASP A 6 -15.97 16.27 2.37
CA ASP A 6 -15.71 17.40 3.29
C ASP A 6 -14.35 17.26 3.99
N LEU A 7 -13.29 17.43 3.20
CA LEU A 7 -11.92 17.61 3.68
C LEU A 7 -11.67 19.02 4.23
N THR A 8 -12.71 19.88 4.26
CA THR A 8 -12.66 21.23 4.83
C THR A 8 -12.81 21.19 6.35
N ALA A 9 -13.63 20.26 6.86
CA ALA A 9 -13.87 20.08 8.30
C ALA A 9 -12.62 19.65 9.10
N TYR A 10 -11.66 18.96 8.49
CA TYR A 10 -10.40 18.61 9.15
C TYR A 10 -9.42 19.80 9.21
N ARG A 11 -9.59 20.83 8.37
CA ARG A 11 -8.67 21.96 8.23
C ARG A 11 -8.99 23.16 9.14
N LEU A 12 -10.16 23.20 9.81
CA LEU A 12 -10.62 24.37 10.58
C LEU A 12 -10.55 24.24 12.12
N ARG A 13 -9.91 23.21 12.69
CA ARG A 13 -9.76 23.03 14.16
C ARG A 13 -8.38 23.41 14.71
N ARG A 14 -7.60 24.26 14.06
CA ARG A 14 -6.22 24.56 14.51
C ARG A 14 -5.79 26.02 14.40
N GLU A 15 -6.68 26.99 14.59
CA GLU A 15 -6.24 28.39 14.77
C GLU A 15 -6.84 29.07 16.02
N GLY A 16 -5.95 29.48 16.92
CA GLY A 16 -6.15 30.36 18.09
C GLY A 16 -6.30 29.62 19.43
N GLY A 17 -5.37 29.60 20.39
CA GLY A 17 -4.09 30.26 20.59
C GLY A 17 -3.91 30.57 22.09
N HIS A 18 -2.87 30.05 22.75
CA HIS A 18 -2.24 30.71 23.92
C HIS A 18 -0.82 30.20 24.15
N ARG A 19 0.06 31.18 24.37
CA ARG A 19 1.53 31.15 24.29
C ARG A 19 2.17 30.51 25.52
N SER A 20 3.28 29.80 25.31
CA SER A 20 4.45 29.87 26.17
C SER A 20 5.69 29.61 25.32
N SER A 21 6.63 30.54 25.42
CA SER A 21 7.87 30.66 24.67
C SER A 21 8.81 29.48 24.88
N GLU A 22 9.02 28.68 23.84
CA GLU A 22 10.27 27.95 23.66
C GLU A 22 11.09 28.66 22.59
N VAL A 23 12.26 29.10 23.03
CA VAL A 23 13.32 29.68 22.23
C VAL A 23 13.62 28.71 21.09
N ILE A 24 13.32 29.12 19.85
CA ILE A 24 13.82 28.42 18.67
C ILE A 24 15.29 28.78 18.59
N ASP A 25 16.14 27.93 19.15
CA ASP A 25 17.59 28.01 19.01
C ASP A 25 17.95 27.95 17.53
N GLU A 26 18.39 29.09 16.98
CA GLU A 26 18.87 29.29 15.61
C GLU A 26 20.19 28.55 15.29
N ARG A 27 20.55 27.50 16.04
CA ARG A 27 21.59 26.56 15.64
C ARG A 27 21.05 25.61 14.57
N ARG A 28 20.97 26.11 13.35
CA ARG A 28 20.98 25.32 12.12
C ARG A 28 22.27 24.48 12.11
N PRO A 29 22.25 23.16 12.37
CA PRO A 29 23.40 22.32 12.12
C PRO A 29 23.50 22.18 10.59
N ALA A 30 24.70 22.37 10.07
CA ALA A 30 25.00 22.40 8.64
C ALA A 30 24.41 21.20 7.87
N GLU A 31 23.89 21.47 6.68
CA GLU A 31 23.39 20.47 5.73
C GLU A 31 24.41 19.33 5.53
N PRO A 32 24.03 18.04 5.62
CA PRO A 32 24.77 16.99 4.94
C PRO A 32 24.30 16.90 3.48
N ARG A 33 24.36 18.02 2.73
CA ARG A 33 24.06 18.06 1.28
C ARG A 33 25.26 17.60 0.43
N ALA A 34 25.87 16.50 0.85
CA ALA A 34 26.94 15.84 0.12
C ALA A 34 26.72 14.32 -0.03
N ALA A 35 25.99 13.67 0.88
CA ALA A 35 25.76 12.22 0.83
C ALA A 35 24.58 11.80 -0.08
N ALA A 36 23.59 12.67 -0.30
CA ALA A 36 22.37 12.33 -1.07
C ALA A 36 22.57 12.25 -2.60
N ARG A 37 23.77 12.50 -3.13
CA ARG A 37 24.02 12.45 -4.58
C ARG A 37 24.14 11.02 -5.13
N ASN A 38 24.29 10.02 -4.26
CA ASN A 38 24.59 8.63 -4.65
C ASN A 38 23.59 7.59 -4.13
N GLU A 39 22.45 7.98 -3.56
CA GLU A 39 21.42 7.01 -3.21
C GLU A 39 20.63 6.66 -4.47
N PRO A 40 20.63 5.39 -4.94
CA PRO A 40 19.80 5.00 -6.07
C PRO A 40 18.34 5.39 -5.78
N PRO A 41 17.58 5.82 -6.79
CA PRO A 41 16.19 6.22 -6.57
C PRO A 41 15.43 5.08 -5.89
N ARG A 42 14.89 5.36 -4.69
CA ARG A 42 13.99 4.44 -4.00
C ARG A 42 12.74 4.35 -4.85
N VAL A 43 12.53 3.23 -5.52
CA VAL A 43 11.35 3.04 -6.35
C VAL A 43 10.23 2.51 -5.46
N GLU A 44 9.17 3.31 -5.33
CA GLU A 44 7.97 2.88 -4.64
C GLU A 44 7.36 1.69 -5.40
N PRO A 45 7.06 0.55 -4.73
CA PRO A 45 6.47 -0.60 -5.40
C PRO A 45 5.08 -0.26 -5.93
N LEU A 46 4.66 -0.96 -6.99
CA LEU A 46 3.35 -0.74 -7.55
C LEU A 46 2.29 -1.36 -6.65
N LEU A 47 1.15 -0.69 -6.52
CA LEU A 47 0.03 -1.16 -5.69
C LEU A 47 -0.40 -2.59 -6.02
N ARG A 48 -0.45 -2.96 -7.32
CA ARG A 48 -0.80 -4.33 -7.75
C ARG A 48 0.19 -5.39 -7.28
N GLU A 49 1.47 -5.05 -7.13
CA GLU A 49 2.50 -5.98 -6.67
C GLU A 49 2.27 -6.27 -5.19
N VAL A 50 2.10 -5.22 -4.39
CA VAL A 50 1.86 -5.36 -2.95
C VAL A 50 0.54 -6.05 -2.66
N TYR A 51 -0.55 -5.68 -3.36
CA TYR A 51 -1.83 -6.38 -3.25
C TYR A 51 -1.70 -7.86 -3.64
N GLY A 52 -1.01 -8.16 -4.75
CA GLY A 52 -0.78 -9.52 -5.21
C GLY A 52 -0.05 -10.38 -4.19
N GLU A 53 1.03 -9.85 -3.61
CA GLU A 53 1.75 -10.52 -2.54
C GLU A 53 0.90 -10.72 -1.28
N VAL A 54 0.07 -9.73 -0.90
CA VAL A 54 -0.76 -9.83 0.31
C VAL A 54 -1.79 -10.93 0.14
N LEU A 55 -2.45 -10.98 -1.03
CA LEU A 55 -3.40 -12.04 -1.37
C LEU A 55 -2.74 -13.42 -1.35
N ARG A 56 -1.57 -13.54 -2.00
CA ARG A 56 -0.81 -14.79 -2.06
C ARG A 56 -0.40 -15.29 -0.67
N ASP A 57 0.03 -14.40 0.21
CA ASP A 57 0.43 -14.76 1.57
C ASP A 57 -0.76 -15.19 2.43
N ASN A 58 -1.90 -14.49 2.34
CA ASN A 58 -3.12 -14.92 3.03
C ASN A 58 -3.57 -16.31 2.55
N ARG A 59 -3.57 -16.54 1.23
CA ARG A 59 -3.90 -17.85 0.67
C ARG A 59 -2.97 -18.96 1.17
N ARG A 60 -1.65 -18.71 1.13
CA ARG A 60 -0.63 -19.69 1.55
C ARG A 60 -0.70 -20.00 3.03
N ARG A 61 -0.89 -18.98 3.89
CA ARG A 61 -1.04 -19.17 5.34
C ARG A 61 -2.24 -20.04 5.68
N ARG A 62 -3.30 -19.98 4.88
CA ARG A 62 -4.50 -20.83 5.00
C ARG A 62 -4.33 -22.22 4.36
N GLY A 63 -3.20 -22.49 3.70
CA GLY A 63 -2.97 -23.75 2.99
C GLY A 63 -3.88 -23.96 1.76
N GLU A 64 -4.51 -22.90 1.26
CA GLU A 64 -5.53 -23.04 0.21
C GLU A 64 -4.91 -23.08 -1.19
N ARG A 65 -5.45 -23.97 -2.05
CA ARG A 65 -5.02 -24.08 -3.43
C ARG A 65 -5.53 -22.88 -4.22
N LEU A 66 -4.74 -22.44 -5.19
CA LEU A 66 -5.08 -21.30 -6.03
C LEU A 66 -6.40 -21.50 -6.79
N SER A 67 -6.65 -22.72 -7.28
CA SER A 67 -7.90 -23.08 -7.97
C SER A 67 -9.14 -22.91 -7.08
N ASP A 68 -9.02 -23.24 -5.80
CA ASP A 68 -10.16 -23.32 -4.89
C ASP A 68 -10.60 -21.90 -4.48
N VAL A 69 -9.61 -21.03 -4.22
CA VAL A 69 -9.85 -19.60 -4.00
C VAL A 69 -10.42 -18.93 -5.25
N ALA A 70 -9.83 -19.19 -6.43
CA ALA A 70 -10.31 -18.64 -7.69
C ALA A 70 -11.76 -19.03 -7.98
N SER A 71 -12.11 -20.30 -7.73
CA SER A 71 -13.47 -20.81 -7.87
C SER A 71 -14.46 -20.08 -6.95
N ARG A 72 -14.16 -19.94 -5.65
CA ARG A 72 -15.02 -19.18 -4.71
C ARG A 72 -15.12 -17.70 -5.04
N ALA A 73 -14.10 -17.13 -5.66
CA ALA A 73 -14.08 -15.74 -6.13
C ALA A 73 -14.72 -15.55 -7.52
N ALA A 74 -15.23 -16.62 -8.15
CA ALA A 74 -15.82 -16.61 -9.49
C ALA A 74 -14.88 -16.04 -10.58
N ILE A 75 -13.58 -16.35 -10.50
CA ILE A 75 -12.58 -15.97 -11.50
C ILE A 75 -11.77 -17.18 -11.95
N SER A 76 -11.05 -17.05 -13.07
CA SER A 76 -10.17 -18.13 -13.51
C SER A 76 -8.95 -18.26 -12.59
N PRO A 77 -8.41 -19.48 -12.38
CA PRO A 77 -7.14 -19.67 -11.68
C PRO A 77 -6.00 -18.89 -12.34
N GLN A 78 -5.97 -18.82 -13.68
CA GLN A 78 -4.98 -18.00 -14.38
C GLN A 78 -5.05 -16.53 -13.96
N TYR A 79 -6.26 -15.95 -13.92
CA TYR A 79 -6.43 -14.55 -13.58
C TYR A 79 -6.03 -14.26 -12.12
N LEU A 80 -6.45 -15.09 -11.16
CA LEU A 80 -5.97 -14.97 -9.77
C LEU A 80 -4.44 -15.08 -9.70
N SER A 81 -3.85 -15.96 -10.50
CA SER A 81 -2.40 -16.12 -10.54
C SER A 81 -1.67 -14.90 -11.12
N GLU A 82 -2.23 -14.25 -12.14
CA GLU A 82 -1.69 -12.99 -12.67
C GLU A 82 -1.78 -11.87 -11.63
N ILE A 83 -2.87 -11.80 -10.86
CA ILE A 83 -3.04 -10.86 -9.75
C ILE A 83 -2.01 -11.11 -8.65
N GLU A 84 -1.85 -12.35 -8.18
CA GLU A 84 -0.88 -12.71 -7.12
C GLU A 84 0.58 -12.43 -7.47
N ARG A 85 0.89 -12.25 -8.75
CA ARG A 85 2.23 -11.90 -9.25
C ARG A 85 2.37 -10.42 -9.62
N GLY A 86 1.36 -9.59 -9.35
CA GLY A 86 1.38 -8.16 -9.71
C GLY A 86 1.38 -7.89 -11.21
N ARG A 87 0.93 -8.85 -12.04
CA ARG A 87 0.89 -8.71 -13.51
C ARG A 87 -0.39 -8.02 -14.00
N LYS A 88 -1.43 -7.98 -13.17
CA LYS A 88 -2.72 -7.35 -13.46
C LYS A 88 -3.14 -6.45 -12.31
N ASP A 89 -3.66 -5.27 -12.66
CA ASP A 89 -4.41 -4.43 -11.74
C ASP A 89 -5.81 -5.05 -11.56
N ALA A 90 -6.15 -5.41 -10.32
CA ALA A 90 -7.46 -5.93 -9.97
C ALA A 90 -8.41 -4.77 -9.63
N SER A 91 -9.66 -4.85 -10.10
CA SER A 91 -10.69 -3.89 -9.68
C SER A 91 -11.03 -4.07 -8.20
N SER A 92 -11.66 -3.06 -7.60
CA SER A 92 -12.12 -3.13 -6.20
C SER A 92 -13.09 -4.29 -5.97
N GLU A 93 -13.94 -4.61 -6.96
CA GLU A 93 -14.86 -5.74 -6.93
C GLU A 93 -14.12 -7.08 -6.89
N ILE A 94 -13.06 -7.23 -7.71
CA ILE A 94 -12.23 -8.44 -7.72
C ILE A 94 -11.47 -8.60 -6.40
N ILE A 95 -10.88 -7.52 -5.87
CA ILE A 95 -10.24 -7.54 -4.55
C ILE A 95 -11.24 -7.96 -3.47
N ALA A 96 -12.45 -7.41 -3.48
CA ALA A 96 -13.49 -7.78 -2.53
C ALA A 96 -13.93 -9.25 -2.68
N ALA A 97 -14.05 -9.76 -3.91
CA ALA A 97 -14.40 -11.15 -4.17
C ALA A 97 -13.33 -12.13 -3.65
N VAL A 98 -12.04 -11.86 -3.93
CA VAL A 98 -10.94 -12.69 -3.45
C VAL A 98 -10.77 -12.58 -1.93
N ALA A 99 -10.93 -11.39 -1.35
CA ALA A 99 -10.91 -11.20 0.10
C ALA A 99 -12.00 -12.02 0.81
N ARG A 100 -13.24 -12.01 0.29
CA ARG A 100 -14.31 -12.89 0.77
C ARG A 100 -13.97 -14.36 0.60
N ALA A 101 -13.42 -14.75 -0.56
CA ALA A 101 -13.00 -16.13 -0.80
C ALA A 101 -11.89 -16.60 0.14
N LEU A 102 -11.06 -15.69 0.66
CA LEU A 102 -10.03 -15.97 1.65
C LEU A 102 -10.51 -15.82 3.10
N ASP A 103 -11.78 -15.45 3.31
CA ASP A 103 -12.34 -15.14 4.62
C ASP A 103 -11.53 -14.08 5.37
N VAL A 104 -11.14 -13.02 4.65
CA VAL A 104 -10.40 -11.86 5.18
C VAL A 104 -11.19 -10.59 4.90
N PRO A 105 -11.48 -9.75 5.90
CA PRO A 105 -12.10 -8.46 5.65
C PRO A 105 -11.22 -7.56 4.79
N VAL A 106 -11.80 -6.84 3.83
CA VAL A 106 -11.06 -5.92 2.94
C VAL A 106 -10.25 -4.90 3.74
N ARG A 107 -10.79 -4.33 4.83
CA ARG A 107 -10.06 -3.41 5.72
C ARG A 107 -8.76 -4.02 6.28
N THR A 108 -8.79 -5.31 6.63
CA THR A 108 -7.64 -6.01 7.19
C THR A 108 -6.61 -6.27 6.11
N LEU A 109 -7.07 -6.63 4.92
CA LEU A 109 -6.21 -6.82 3.75
C LEU A 109 -5.53 -5.51 3.34
N SER A 110 -6.29 -4.41 3.24
CA SER A 110 -5.75 -3.08 2.94
C SER A 110 -4.77 -2.60 4.02
N ALA A 111 -5.03 -2.86 5.30
CA ALA A 111 -4.08 -2.55 6.37
C ALA A 111 -2.75 -3.30 6.18
N GLN A 112 -2.77 -4.58 5.80
CA GLN A 112 -1.57 -5.35 5.48
C GLN A 112 -0.81 -4.75 4.28
N VAL A 113 -1.53 -4.32 3.24
CA VAL A 113 -0.94 -3.64 2.07
C VAL A 113 -0.25 -2.34 2.50
N THR A 114 -0.93 -1.50 3.28
CA THR A 114 -0.33 -0.27 3.83
C THR A 114 0.91 -0.56 4.67
N SER A 115 0.84 -1.56 5.56
CA SER A 115 2.01 -1.97 6.35
C SER A 115 3.18 -2.41 5.48
N ARG A 116 2.94 -3.11 4.35
CA ARG A 116 3.99 -3.49 3.41
C ARG A 116 4.56 -2.31 2.65
N LEU A 117 3.73 -1.41 2.14
CA LEU A 117 4.20 -0.18 1.48
C LEU A 117 5.15 0.61 2.38
N ILE A 118 4.78 0.78 3.66
CA ILE A 118 5.62 1.44 4.66
C ILE A 118 6.97 0.72 4.86
N GLN A 119 6.99 -0.62 4.78
CA GLN A 119 8.21 -1.43 4.91
C GLN A 119 9.04 -1.47 3.62
N SER A 120 8.40 -1.39 2.46
CA SER A 120 9.02 -1.51 1.13
C SER A 120 9.72 -0.24 0.66
N GLY A 121 9.42 0.93 1.26
CA GLY A 121 10.10 2.20 1.01
C GLY A 121 11.61 2.21 1.28
N SER A 122 12.23 1.06 1.56
CA SER A 122 13.66 0.89 1.80
C SER A 122 14.43 -0.02 0.83
N SER A 123 13.84 -0.58 -0.26
CA SER A 123 14.58 -1.58 -1.06
C SER A 123 14.29 -1.65 -2.57
N SER A 124 15.33 -1.28 -3.34
CA SER A 124 15.76 -1.77 -4.67
C SER A 124 15.13 -1.24 -5.98
N PRO A 125 15.95 -1.12 -7.06
CA PRO A 125 15.60 -0.45 -8.30
C PRO A 125 14.81 -1.33 -9.28
N ILE A 126 13.92 -0.69 -10.06
CA ILE A 126 13.28 -1.33 -11.22
C ILE A 126 14.29 -1.37 -12.38
N CYS A 127 14.64 -2.57 -12.82
CA CYS A 127 15.15 -2.76 -14.19
C CYS A 127 13.99 -2.53 -15.17
N LEU A 128 13.90 -1.33 -15.73
CA LEU A 128 13.13 -1.07 -16.94
C LEU A 128 13.86 -1.75 -18.11
N ALA A 129 13.42 -2.94 -18.50
CA ALA A 129 13.77 -3.53 -19.78
C ALA A 129 12.62 -3.26 -20.76
N ALA A 130 12.97 -2.58 -21.86
CA ALA A 130 12.14 -2.25 -23.02
C ALA A 130 11.85 -3.49 -23.89
#